data_AF-K1SZ62-F1
#
_entry.id   AF-K1SZ62-F1
#
_cell.length_a   1.000
_cell.length_b   1.000
_cell.length_c   1.000
_cell.angle_alpha   90.00
_cell.angle_beta   90.00
_cell.angle_gamma   90.00
#
_symmetry.space_group_name_H-M   'P 1'
#
loop_
_entity.id
_entity.type
_entity.pdbx_description
1 polymer ?
#
loop_
_entity_poly.entity_id
_entity_poly.type
_entity_poly.pdbx_seq_one_letter_code
_entity_poly.pdbx_strand_id
1 'polypeptide(L)'
;MEEEKRISEEELKKDVAAAEARIRKTDDFTSPEELYGELIASVKKYHPSDDISLIEKAYRVAADAHKDQKRKSGEPYIIHPLCVAIILADLELDKESIAAGL
;
A
#
# COMPACT_ATOMS: atom_id res chain seq x y z
N MET A 1 -28.07 11.14 -23.24
CA MET A 1 -27.19 10.08 -23.76
C MET A 1 -25.79 10.54 -23.52
N GLU A 2 -25.21 10.15 -22.39
CA GLU A 2 -23.76 10.30 -22.20
C GLU A 2 -23.09 9.18 -22.99
N GLU A 3 -22.28 9.59 -23.95
CA GLU A 3 -21.53 8.68 -24.80
C GLU A 3 -20.35 8.17 -23.97
N GLU A 4 -20.46 6.93 -23.48
CA GLU A 4 -19.36 6.23 -22.80
C GLU A 4 -18.17 6.16 -23.76
N LYS A 5 -17.18 7.03 -23.51
CA LYS A 5 -15.92 7.02 -24.24
C LYS A 5 -15.17 5.73 -23.89
N ARG A 6 -15.32 4.70 -24.72
CA ARG A 6 -14.54 3.45 -24.60
C ARG A 6 -13.07 3.78 -24.79
N ILE A 7 -12.29 3.65 -23.72
CA ILE A 7 -10.83 3.76 -23.73
C ILE A 7 -10.28 2.67 -24.66
N SER A 8 -9.33 3.01 -25.52
CA SER A 8 -8.71 2.01 -26.39
C SER A 8 -7.86 1.01 -25.59
N GLU A 9 -7.75 -0.25 -26.04
CA GLU A 9 -6.90 -1.25 -25.37
C GLU A 9 -5.44 -0.79 -25.24
N GLU A 10 -4.98 0.05 -26.16
CA GLU A 10 -3.63 0.59 -26.20
C GLU A 10 -3.42 1.70 -25.16
N GLU A 11 -4.39 2.61 -24.98
CA GLU A 11 -4.38 3.59 -23.89
C GLU A 11 -4.43 2.90 -22.53
N LEU A 12 -5.31 1.89 -22.36
CA LEU A 12 -5.41 1.15 -21.11
C LEU A 12 -4.09 0.46 -20.74
N LYS A 13 -3.41 -0.19 -21.71
CA LYS A 13 -2.09 -0.80 -21.49
C LYS A 13 -1.04 0.22 -21.07
N LYS A 14 -1.08 1.42 -21.66
CA LYS A 14 -0.12 2.48 -21.36
C LYS A 14 -0.32 3.04 -19.95
N ASP A 15 -1.57 3.22 -19.53
CA ASP A 15 -1.92 3.69 -18.19
C ASP A 15 -1.55 2.67 -17.11
N VAL A 16 -1.81 1.38 -17.36
CA VAL A 16 -1.40 0.29 -16.47
C VAL A 16 0.12 0.24 -16.34
N ALA A 17 0.86 0.28 -17.45
CA ALA A 17 2.32 0.27 -17.41
C ALA A 17 2.90 1.48 -16.67
N ALA A 18 2.28 2.66 -16.81
CA ALA A 18 2.67 3.86 -16.07
C ALA A 18 2.40 3.73 -14.57
N ALA A 19 1.30 3.07 -14.17
CA ALA A 19 1.02 2.77 -12.77
C ALA A 19 2.00 1.75 -12.19
N GLU A 20 2.26 0.65 -12.90
CA GLU A 20 3.24 -0.37 -12.48
C GLU A 20 4.64 0.21 -12.29
N ALA A 21 5.05 1.16 -13.14
CA ALA A 21 6.34 1.84 -13.03
C ALA A 21 6.49 2.69 -11.76
N ARG A 22 5.37 3.08 -11.11
CA ARG A 22 5.37 3.84 -9.86
C ARG A 22 5.35 2.95 -8.61
N ILE A 23 4.95 1.70 -8.74
CA ILE A 23 4.88 0.74 -7.63
C ILE A 23 6.28 0.25 -7.30
N ARG A 24 6.69 0.41 -6.04
CA ARG A 24 7.98 -0.10 -5.57
C ARG A 24 7.97 -1.63 -5.53
N LYS A 25 9.08 -2.25 -5.94
CA LYS A 25 9.33 -3.66 -5.64
C LYS A 25 9.97 -3.77 -4.27
N THR A 26 9.26 -4.40 -3.34
CA THR A 26 9.81 -4.76 -2.02
C THR A 26 10.64 -6.04 -2.18
N ASP A 27 11.83 -6.07 -1.61
CA ASP A 27 12.68 -7.26 -1.57
C ASP A 27 12.12 -8.29 -0.56
N ASP A 28 12.41 -9.58 -0.78
CA ASP A 28 12.06 -10.61 0.20
C ASP A 28 12.80 -10.36 1.53
N PHE A 29 12.13 -10.61 2.67
CA PHE A 29 12.69 -10.52 4.05
C PHE A 29 12.94 -9.12 4.66
N THR A 30 12.24 -8.07 4.22
CA THR A 30 12.27 -6.77 4.91
C THR A 30 11.60 -6.85 6.30
N SER A 31 12.15 -6.14 7.29
CA SER A 31 11.56 -6.13 8.64
C SER A 31 10.23 -5.35 8.68
N PRO A 32 9.27 -5.72 9.56
CA PRO A 32 8.02 -4.97 9.70
C PRO A 32 8.22 -3.48 10.02
N GLU A 33 9.28 -3.14 10.77
CA GLU A 33 9.61 -1.76 11.16
C GLU A 33 10.09 -0.93 9.95
N GLU A 34 10.93 -1.53 9.09
CA GLU A 34 11.37 -0.89 7.85
C GLU A 34 10.19 -0.67 6.90
N LEU A 35 9.35 -1.69 6.70
CA LEU A 35 8.16 -1.59 5.85
C LEU A 35 7.17 -0.53 6.34
N TYR A 36 6.98 -0.41 7.66
CA TYR A 36 6.17 0.68 8.21
C TYR A 36 6.80 2.05 7.94
N GLY A 37 8.12 2.18 8.07
CA GLY A 37 8.85 3.39 7.69
C GLY A 37 8.66 3.75 6.22
N GLU A 38 8.71 2.75 5.33
CA GLU A 38 8.44 2.92 3.90
C GLU A 38 7.02 3.39 3.62
N LEU A 39 6.02 2.78 4.26
CA LEU A 39 4.62 3.20 4.15
C LEU A 39 4.45 4.68 4.49
N ILE A 40 4.99 5.12 5.63
CA ILE A 40 4.89 6.53 6.05
C ILE A 40 5.64 7.45 5.08
N ALA A 41 6.77 7.01 4.51
CA ALA A 41 7.49 7.78 3.51
C ALA A 41 6.69 7.92 2.21
N SER A 42 6.03 6.86 1.73
CA SER A 42 5.17 6.90 0.55
C SER A 42 3.99 7.84 0.76
N VAL A 43 3.27 7.75 1.88
CA VAL A 43 2.15 8.64 2.22
C VAL A 43 2.57 10.12 2.24
N LYS A 44 3.70 10.43 2.88
CA LYS A 44 4.19 11.81 2.99
C LYS A 44 4.64 12.42 1.67
N LYS A 45 4.94 11.61 0.65
CA LYS A 45 5.42 12.09 -0.65
C LYS A 45 4.34 12.87 -1.40
N TYR A 46 3.09 12.44 -1.34
CA TYR A 46 1.97 13.09 -2.03
C TYR A 46 1.08 13.91 -1.09
N HIS A 47 1.04 13.57 0.21
CA HIS A 47 0.36 14.38 1.23
C HIS A 47 1.26 14.72 2.42
N PRO A 48 2.16 15.72 2.29
CA PRO A 48 3.13 16.07 3.34
C PRO A 48 2.50 16.66 4.61
N SER A 49 1.24 17.11 4.56
CA SER A 49 0.51 17.71 5.69
C SER A 49 -0.56 16.79 6.28
N ASP A 50 -0.69 15.57 5.78
CA ASP A 50 -1.78 14.68 6.20
C ASP A 50 -1.55 14.08 7.58
N ASP A 51 -2.67 13.98 8.31
CA ASP A 51 -2.72 13.29 9.57
C ASP A 51 -2.61 11.77 9.38
N ILE A 52 -1.42 11.25 9.64
CA ILE A 52 -1.10 9.81 9.57
C ILE A 52 -1.60 9.02 10.79
N SER A 53 -2.28 9.67 11.77
CA SER A 53 -2.71 9.02 13.01
C SER A 53 -3.66 7.83 12.75
N LEU A 54 -4.48 7.89 11.69
CA LEU A 54 -5.34 6.78 11.31
C LEU A 54 -4.52 5.55 10.87
N ILE A 55 -3.51 5.77 10.05
CA ILE A 55 -2.62 4.71 9.53
C ILE A 55 -1.78 4.12 10.67
N GLU A 56 -1.25 4.95 11.56
CA GLU A 56 -0.51 4.47 12.73
C GLU A 56 -1.40 3.60 13.62
N LYS A 57 -2.65 4.02 13.86
CA LYS A 57 -3.61 3.24 14.66
C LYS A 57 -3.94 1.91 13.99
N ALA A 58 -4.19 1.91 12.68
CA ALA A 58 -4.46 0.69 11.92
C ALA A 58 -3.27 -0.28 11.97
N TYR A 59 -2.05 0.23 11.77
CA TYR A 59 -0.82 -0.56 11.88
C TYR A 59 -0.68 -1.22 13.26
N ARG A 60 -0.91 -0.48 14.35
CA ARG A 60 -0.83 -1.04 15.70
C ARG A 60 -1.87 -2.15 15.94
N VAL A 61 -3.08 -1.98 15.43
CA VAL A 61 -4.15 -2.99 15.52
C VAL A 61 -3.76 -4.25 14.75
N ALA A 62 -3.30 -4.10 13.50
CA ALA A 62 -2.86 -5.20 12.66
C ALA A 62 -1.65 -5.94 13.26
N ALA A 63 -0.66 -5.19 13.76
CA ALA A 63 0.53 -5.75 14.38
C ALA A 63 0.20 -6.57 15.62
N ASP A 64 -0.69 -6.11 16.50
CA ASP A 64 -1.11 -6.89 17.68
C ASP A 64 -1.96 -8.11 17.29
N ALA A 65 -2.88 -7.96 16.32
CA ALA A 65 -3.72 -9.06 15.84
C ALA A 65 -2.89 -10.18 15.20
N HIS A 66 -1.78 -9.83 14.55
CA HIS A 66 -0.92 -10.76 13.81
C HIS A 66 0.41 -11.11 14.49
N LYS A 67 0.67 -10.67 15.73
CA LYS A 67 1.99 -10.80 16.40
C LYS A 67 2.55 -12.23 16.47
N ASP A 68 1.67 -13.21 16.66
CA ASP A 68 2.04 -14.63 16.77
C ASP A 68 1.74 -15.43 15.49
N GLN A 69 1.30 -14.74 14.43
CA GLN A 69 0.91 -15.35 13.17
C GLN A 69 2.04 -15.31 12.14
N LYS A 70 2.19 -16.41 11.40
CA LYS A 70 3.17 -16.54 10.32
C LYS A 70 2.48 -16.93 9.02
N ARG A 71 3.03 -16.48 7.89
CA ARG A 71 2.61 -16.94 6.55
C ARG A 71 3.15 -18.34 6.27
N LYS A 72 2.66 -18.97 5.19
CA LYS A 72 3.21 -20.24 4.69
C LYS A 72 4.70 -20.16 4.34
N SER A 73 5.20 -18.98 3.99
CA SER A 73 6.63 -18.70 3.77
C SER A 73 7.47 -18.74 5.05
N GLY A 74 6.85 -18.67 6.23
CA GLY A 74 7.52 -18.59 7.53
C GLY A 74 7.71 -17.16 8.06
N GLU A 75 7.43 -16.15 7.24
CA GLU A 75 7.53 -14.74 7.59
C GLU A 75 6.40 -14.28 8.55
N PRO A 76 6.64 -13.27 9.39
CA PRO A 76 5.59 -12.59 10.16
C PRO A 76 4.41 -12.18 9.27
N TYR A 77 3.18 -12.47 9.69
CA TYR A 77 2.00 -12.23 8.85
C TYR A 77 1.80 -10.74 8.52
N ILE A 78 2.16 -9.85 9.45
CA ILE A 78 2.05 -8.39 9.32
C ILE A 78 2.78 -7.80 8.10
N ILE A 79 3.78 -8.49 7.56
CA ILE A 79 4.50 -8.08 6.35
C ILE A 79 3.54 -7.96 5.17
N HIS A 80 2.58 -8.88 5.03
CA HIS A 80 1.68 -8.86 3.89
C HIS A 80 0.73 -7.65 3.88
N PRO A 81 -0.02 -7.34 4.96
CA PRO A 81 -0.81 -6.11 5.04
C PRO A 81 0.02 -4.84 4.85
N LEU A 82 1.25 -4.78 5.38
CA LEU A 82 2.16 -3.64 5.13
C LEU A 82 2.47 -3.46 3.65
N CYS A 83 2.82 -4.53 2.93
CA CYS A 83 3.07 -4.45 1.49
C CYS A 83 1.80 -4.02 0.71
N VAL A 84 0.62 -4.49 1.12
CA VAL A 84 -0.65 -4.03 0.53
C VAL A 84 -0.83 -2.53 0.75
N ALA A 85 -0.66 -2.04 1.97
CA ALA A 85 -0.77 -0.62 2.30
C ALA A 85 0.23 0.25 1.55
N ILE A 86 1.47 -0.22 1.35
CA ILE A 86 2.49 0.48 0.54
C ILE A 86 2.04 0.61 -0.91
N ILE A 87 1.49 -0.45 -1.51
CA ILE A 87 0.95 -0.39 -2.89
C ILE A 87 -0.20 0.63 -2.97
N LEU A 88 -1.12 0.64 -2.00
CA LEU A 88 -2.22 1.60 -1.96
C LEU A 88 -1.71 3.05 -1.82
N ALA A 89 -0.65 3.26 -1.04
CA ALA A 89 0.01 4.56 -0.90
C ALA A 89 0.74 4.98 -2.19
N ASP A 90 1.43 4.06 -2.87
CA ASP A 90 2.09 4.31 -4.16
C ASP A 90 1.09 4.62 -5.29
N LEU A 91 -0.14 4.13 -5.16
CA LEU A 91 -1.29 4.48 -6.00
C LEU A 91 -1.96 5.81 -5.60
N GLU A 92 -1.44 6.49 -4.58
CA GLU A 92 -1.94 7.78 -4.05
C GLU A 92 -3.41 7.71 -3.58
N LEU A 93 -3.83 6.57 -3.01
CA LEU A 93 -5.17 6.44 -2.44
C LEU A 93 -5.32 7.20 -1.13
N ASP A 94 -6.58 7.37 -0.73
CA ASP A 94 -6.95 8.00 0.54
C ASP A 94 -6.50 7.16 1.74
N LYS A 95 -6.35 7.84 2.88
CA LYS A 95 -5.86 7.23 4.13
C LYS A 95 -6.81 6.16 4.67
N GLU A 96 -8.12 6.25 4.41
CA GLU A 96 -9.09 5.24 4.81
C GLU A 96 -8.87 3.93 4.03
N SER A 97 -8.64 4.02 2.71
CA SER A 97 -8.25 2.88 1.88
C SER A 97 -6.94 2.24 2.34
N ILE A 98 -5.92 3.05 2.63
CA ILE A 98 -4.62 2.55 3.12
C ILE A 98 -4.78 1.86 4.48
N ALA A 99 -5.53 2.47 5.39
CA ALA A 99 -5.81 1.90 6.71
C ALA A 99 -6.62 0.59 6.62
N ALA A 100 -7.50 0.44 5.63
CA ALA A 100 -8.24 -0.80 5.38
C ALA A 100 -7.35 -1.94 4.83
N GLY A 101 -6.21 -1.60 4.22
CA GLY A 101 -5.23 -2.57 3.74
C GLY A 101 -4.31 -3.16 4.82
N LEU A 102 -4.30 -2.56 6.02
CA LEU A 102 -3.52 -2.96 7.19
C LEU A 102 -4.30 -3.93 8.08
#